data_AF-A0A2G8SPJ4-F1
#
_entry.id   AF-A0A2G8SPJ4-F1
#
_cell.length_a   1.000
_cell.length_b   1.000
_cell.length_c   1.000
_cell.angle_alpha   90.00
_cell.angle_beta   90.00
_cell.angle_gamma   90.00
#
_symmetry.space_group_name_H-M   'P 1'
#
loop_
_entity.id
_entity.type
_entity.pdbx_description
1 polymer ?
#
loop_
_entity_poly.entity_id
_entity_poly.type
_entity_poly.pdbx_seq_one_letter_code
_entity_poly.pdbx_strand_id
1 'polypeptide(L)'
;MSARDARRASGHGLPGSAPGSVVGLGLDTGVRQPGTGAGGPGSGTPQKTRARDLLRKHYGLGLGPPPPLSGAKSSQDPMDFDSAVFDARAYYEQLITTSSLPTLLKTENDLLTEIRQLDSERQSLVYNHHHELIAASDTIAAMKSRAENLDADLDLLRAAFSEISRLSAVIAVESPIEQRSSQPAAPTPP
;
A
#
# COMPACT_ATOMS: atom_id res chain seq x y z
N MET A 1 22.50 -57.29 -39.17
CA MET A 1 21.89 -57.28 -37.82
C MET A 1 20.94 -56.08 -37.77
N SER A 2 19.75 -56.13 -38.39
CA SER A 2 18.49 -56.74 -37.92
C SER A 2 18.17 -56.45 -36.46
N ALA A 3 17.21 -55.56 -36.17
CA ALA A 3 15.82 -55.91 -35.85
C ALA A 3 15.06 -54.80 -35.08
N ARG A 4 13.84 -54.44 -35.56
CA ARG A 4 12.54 -54.29 -34.83
C ARG A 4 12.39 -53.13 -33.81
N ASP A 5 11.26 -52.47 -33.56
CA ASP A 5 9.81 -52.54 -33.86
C ASP A 5 9.22 -51.16 -33.39
N ALA A 6 8.48 -50.36 -34.17
CA ALA A 6 7.02 -50.27 -34.40
C ALA A 6 6.08 -49.65 -33.32
N ARG A 7 5.28 -48.66 -33.78
CA ARG A 7 3.87 -48.25 -33.45
C ARG A 7 3.52 -47.66 -32.06
N ARG A 8 2.97 -46.44 -31.95
CA ARG A 8 1.62 -45.87 -32.27
C ARG A 8 0.51 -46.26 -31.25
N ALA A 9 -0.04 -45.28 -30.53
CA ALA A 9 -1.50 -45.14 -30.27
C ALA A 9 -1.86 -43.77 -29.64
N SER A 10 -3.03 -43.26 -30.02
CA SER A 10 -3.68 -41.99 -29.63
C SER A 10 -4.84 -42.21 -28.66
N GLY A 11 -5.30 -41.13 -28.00
CA GLY A 11 -6.63 -40.96 -27.39
C GLY A 11 -6.62 -41.03 -25.86
N HIS A 12 -7.51 -40.40 -25.09
CA HIS A 12 -8.74 -39.63 -25.34
C HIS A 12 -9.27 -39.16 -23.95
N GLY A 13 -9.92 -37.98 -23.84
CA GLY A 13 -11.00 -37.73 -22.86
C GLY A 13 -10.72 -36.87 -21.60
N LEU A 14 -11.41 -35.74 -21.51
CA LEU A 14 -11.57 -34.79 -20.37
C LEU A 14 -12.53 -35.35 -19.27
N PRO A 15 -12.79 -34.68 -18.10
CA PRO A 15 -13.70 -33.50 -18.01
C PRO A 15 -13.50 -32.49 -16.83
N GLY A 16 -14.19 -31.33 -16.92
CA GLY A 16 -14.67 -30.48 -15.78
C GLY A 16 -13.90 -29.16 -15.57
N SER A 17 -14.34 -27.95 -15.96
CA SER A 17 -15.57 -27.14 -15.74
C SER A 17 -15.55 -26.29 -14.45
N ALA A 18 -15.29 -24.97 -14.59
CA ALA A 18 -15.93 -23.87 -13.85
C ALA A 18 -15.51 -22.50 -14.44
N PRO A 19 -16.47 -21.65 -14.87
CA PRO A 19 -16.26 -20.21 -14.90
C PRO A 19 -17.24 -19.46 -13.97
N GLY A 20 -16.74 -18.35 -13.44
CA GLY A 20 -17.35 -17.55 -12.38
C GLY A 20 -18.64 -16.83 -12.74
N SER A 21 -19.43 -16.59 -11.69
CA SER A 21 -20.65 -15.80 -11.69
C SER A 21 -20.32 -14.31 -11.78
N VAL A 22 -20.76 -13.66 -12.87
CA VAL A 22 -20.80 -12.20 -13.00
C VAL A 22 -22.24 -11.75 -12.82
N VAL A 23 -22.53 -11.14 -11.68
CA VAL A 23 -23.79 -10.43 -11.43
C VAL A 23 -23.51 -8.94 -11.55
N GLY A 24 -24.09 -8.33 -12.59
CA GLY A 24 -24.19 -6.89 -12.72
C GLY A 24 -25.44 -6.32 -12.04
N LEU A 25 -25.67 -5.04 -12.31
CA LEU A 25 -26.84 -4.21 -11.98
C LEU A 25 -26.77 -3.55 -10.58
N GLY A 26 -26.85 -2.23 -10.42
CA GLY A 26 -27.10 -1.14 -11.35
C GLY A 26 -26.90 0.21 -10.65
N LEU A 27 -26.56 1.24 -11.43
CA LEU A 27 -26.59 2.64 -11.02
C LEU A 27 -28.03 3.13 -11.13
N ASP A 28 -28.66 3.50 -10.02
CA ASP A 28 -29.83 4.37 -10.04
C ASP A 28 -29.45 5.79 -9.63
N THR A 29 -29.55 6.70 -10.59
CA THR A 29 -29.45 8.14 -10.41
C THR A 29 -30.82 8.68 -10.00
N GLY A 30 -31.03 8.87 -8.70
CA GLY A 30 -32.23 9.50 -8.14
C GLY A 30 -31.98 10.94 -7.68
N VAL A 31 -32.33 11.91 -8.52
CA VAL A 31 -32.43 13.34 -8.17
C VAL A 31 -33.57 13.57 -7.16
N ARG A 32 -33.32 14.27 -6.04
CA ARG A 32 -34.37 14.89 -5.20
C ARG A 32 -33.99 16.31 -4.78
N GLN A 33 -34.92 17.24 -5.00
CA GLN A 33 -34.93 18.63 -4.54
C GLN A 33 -35.28 18.75 -3.03
N PRO A 34 -35.02 19.91 -2.39
CA PRO A 34 -34.95 20.06 -0.93
C PRO A 34 -36.28 20.48 -0.29
N GLY A 35 -36.49 20.03 0.94
CA GLY A 35 -37.52 20.52 1.85
C GLY A 35 -36.87 21.01 3.15
N THR A 36 -37.15 22.26 3.50
CA THR A 36 -36.72 23.02 4.68
C THR A 36 -37.38 22.53 5.98
N GLY A 37 -36.63 22.51 7.07
CA GLY A 37 -37.16 22.38 8.44
C GLY A 37 -36.05 22.48 9.48
N ALA A 38 -36.07 23.54 10.29
CA ALA A 38 -35.07 23.91 11.28
C ALA A 38 -35.32 23.27 12.67
N GLY A 39 -34.23 23.01 13.42
CA GLY A 39 -34.26 22.94 14.89
C GLY A 39 -33.47 21.79 15.56
N GLY A 40 -32.43 22.13 16.33
CA GLY A 40 -31.89 21.29 17.43
C GLY A 40 -30.46 20.73 17.26
N PRO A 41 -29.61 20.70 18.31
CA PRO A 41 -28.18 20.50 18.18
C PRO A 41 -27.80 19.02 17.91
N GLY A 42 -27.28 18.78 16.71
CA GLY A 42 -26.16 17.86 16.48
C GLY A 42 -26.35 16.37 16.74
N SER A 43 -27.49 15.77 16.41
CA SER A 43 -27.61 14.30 16.30
C SER A 43 -26.85 13.81 15.07
N GLY A 44 -25.54 13.57 15.21
CA GLY A 44 -24.73 12.92 14.19
C GLY A 44 -25.31 11.55 13.85
N THR A 45 -25.53 11.29 12.56
CA THR A 45 -25.90 9.96 12.05
C THR A 45 -24.92 8.92 12.59
N PRO A 46 -25.37 7.69 12.96
CA PRO A 46 -24.51 6.66 13.57
C PRO A 46 -23.29 6.27 12.70
N GLN A 47 -23.35 6.58 11.41
CA GLN A 47 -22.26 6.39 10.45
C GLN A 47 -21.11 7.38 10.63
N LYS A 48 -21.39 8.65 10.99
CA LYS A 48 -20.38 9.69 11.20
C LYS A 48 -19.54 9.43 12.46
N THR A 49 -20.19 8.92 13.51
CA THR A 49 -19.52 8.54 14.76
C THR A 49 -18.59 7.35 14.55
N ARG A 50 -19.03 6.32 13.80
CA ARG A 50 -18.22 5.15 13.45
C ARG A 50 -16.99 5.50 12.61
N ALA A 51 -17.16 6.36 11.60
CA ALA A 51 -16.02 6.83 10.79
C ALA A 51 -15.00 7.60 11.64
N ARG A 52 -15.51 8.49 12.50
CA ARG A 52 -14.68 9.25 13.45
C ARG A 52 -13.98 8.35 14.48
N ASP A 53 -14.60 7.24 14.87
CA ASP A 53 -14.00 6.26 15.79
C ASP A 53 -12.96 5.38 15.11
N LEU A 54 -13.15 5.00 13.84
CA LEU A 54 -12.12 4.35 13.04
C LEU A 54 -10.90 5.25 12.88
N LEU A 55 -11.12 6.51 12.48
CA LEU A 55 -10.05 7.50 12.31
C LEU A 55 -9.28 7.70 13.64
N ARG A 56 -9.97 7.76 14.78
CA ARG A 56 -9.32 7.85 16.10
C ARG A 56 -8.45 6.64 16.44
N LYS A 57 -8.86 5.44 16.03
CA LYS A 57 -8.05 4.21 16.20
C LYS A 57 -6.82 4.20 15.28
N HIS A 58 -6.97 4.66 14.04
CA HIS A 58 -5.87 4.71 13.07
C HIS A 58 -4.82 5.78 13.40
N TYR A 59 -5.22 6.93 13.93
CA TYR A 59 -4.31 8.04 14.24
C TYR A 59 -3.93 8.14 15.73
N GLY A 60 -4.30 7.16 16.56
CA GLY A 60 -3.95 7.11 17.99
C GLY A 60 -4.53 8.25 18.85
N LEU A 61 -5.42 9.09 18.30
CA LEU A 61 -5.90 10.34 18.90
C LEU A 61 -6.90 10.16 20.07
N GLY A 62 -7.09 8.94 20.57
CA GLY A 62 -8.01 8.61 21.67
C GLY A 62 -7.41 7.68 22.73
N LEU A 63 -6.14 7.32 22.58
CA LEU A 63 -5.39 6.65 23.62
C LEU A 63 -4.74 7.78 24.44
N GLY A 64 -5.15 7.94 25.71
CA GLY A 64 -4.28 8.59 26.69
C GLY A 64 -2.90 7.94 26.67
N PRO A 65 -1.86 8.55 27.27
CA PRO A 65 -0.48 8.07 27.21
C PRO A 65 -0.48 6.54 27.25
N PRO A 66 0.02 5.88 26.20
CA PRO A 66 -0.09 4.43 26.13
C PRO A 66 0.44 3.90 27.46
N PRO A 67 -0.32 3.06 28.19
CA PRO A 67 0.28 2.33 29.28
C PRO A 67 1.58 1.74 28.71
N PRO A 68 2.72 1.87 29.42
CA PRO A 68 3.96 1.28 28.94
C PRO A 68 3.64 -0.15 28.54
N LEU A 69 4.16 -0.62 27.39
CA LEU A 69 3.91 -1.96 26.86
C LEU A 69 4.34 -3.02 27.89
N SER A 70 3.52 -3.24 28.92
CA SER A 70 3.67 -4.28 29.93
C SER A 70 3.04 -5.56 29.38
N GLY A 71 3.38 -5.87 28.12
CA GLY A 71 3.11 -7.12 27.43
C GLY A 71 4.29 -8.09 27.47
N ALA A 72 5.49 -7.61 27.79
CA ALA A 72 6.61 -8.44 28.22
C ALA A 72 6.93 -8.04 29.65
N LYS A 73 6.39 -8.78 30.63
CA LYS A 73 7.18 -8.97 31.84
C LYS A 73 8.40 -9.71 31.32
N SER A 74 9.50 -9.00 31.07
CA SER A 74 10.80 -9.66 30.90
C SER A 74 10.94 -10.50 32.16
N SER A 75 10.68 -11.80 32.03
CA SER A 75 10.89 -12.76 33.10
C SER A 75 12.34 -12.54 33.50
N GLN A 76 12.60 -12.03 34.70
CA GLN A 76 13.96 -11.91 35.22
C GLN A 76 14.34 -13.24 35.88
N ASP A 77 13.93 -14.35 35.27
CA ASP A 77 14.19 -15.70 35.72
C ASP A 77 15.41 -16.24 34.97
N PRO A 78 16.53 -16.52 35.67
CA PRO A 78 17.71 -17.12 35.06
C PRO A 78 17.47 -18.49 34.44
N MET A 79 16.33 -19.15 34.72
CA MET A 79 15.98 -20.46 34.20
C MET A 79 15.10 -20.42 32.95
N ASP A 80 14.65 -19.24 32.52
CA ASP A 80 13.75 -19.06 31.38
C ASP A 80 14.53 -18.68 30.11
N PHE A 81 14.33 -19.41 29.01
CA PHE A 81 15.04 -19.20 27.74
C PHE A 81 14.77 -17.82 27.12
N ASP A 82 13.60 -17.25 27.36
CA ASP A 82 13.21 -15.92 26.85
C ASP A 82 13.67 -14.77 27.77
N SER A 83 14.32 -15.10 28.89
CA SER A 83 14.82 -14.12 29.84
C SER A 83 16.11 -13.45 29.37
N ALA A 84 16.21 -12.13 29.59
CA ALA A 84 17.45 -11.39 29.40
C ALA A 84 18.57 -11.79 30.38
N VAL A 85 18.23 -12.44 31.50
CA VAL A 85 19.20 -12.90 32.53
C VAL A 85 19.37 -14.42 32.55
N PHE A 86 18.97 -15.10 31.47
CA PHE A 86 19.10 -16.55 31.33
C PHE A 86 20.54 -17.04 31.56
N ASP A 87 20.70 -17.99 32.46
CA ASP A 87 21.97 -18.68 32.72
C ASP A 87 21.90 -20.11 32.18
N ALA A 88 22.44 -20.29 30.97
CA ALA A 88 22.48 -21.57 30.28
C ALA A 88 23.21 -22.66 31.08
N ARG A 89 24.22 -22.29 31.87
CA ARG A 89 25.00 -23.26 32.64
C ARG A 89 24.19 -23.76 33.84
N ALA A 90 23.58 -22.85 34.59
CA ALA A 90 22.71 -23.20 35.72
C ALA A 90 21.51 -24.06 35.26
N TYR A 91 20.88 -23.69 34.14
CA TYR A 91 19.81 -24.47 33.52
C TYR A 91 20.26 -25.88 33.17
N TYR A 92 21.41 -26.02 32.50
CA TYR A 92 21.98 -27.31 32.12
C TYR A 92 22.33 -28.19 33.32
N GLU A 93 23.01 -27.62 34.33
CA GLU A 93 23.40 -28.34 35.55
C GLU A 93 22.16 -28.86 36.31
N GLN A 94 21.10 -28.04 36.40
CA GLN A 94 19.84 -28.48 36.98
C GLN A 94 19.18 -29.58 36.14
N LEU A 95 19.16 -29.43 34.80
CA LEU A 95 18.51 -30.37 33.90
C LEU A 95 19.16 -31.77 33.98
N ILE A 96 20.49 -31.86 33.95
CA ILE A 96 21.20 -33.15 34.00
C ILE A 96 21.13 -33.82 35.37
N THR A 97 21.04 -33.03 36.45
CA THR A 97 21.00 -33.55 37.82
C THR A 97 19.59 -34.04 38.21
N THR A 98 18.55 -33.43 37.65
CA THR A 98 17.15 -33.68 38.06
C THR A 98 16.34 -34.51 37.06
N SER A 99 16.75 -34.58 35.80
CA SER A 99 16.00 -35.27 34.75
C SER A 99 16.47 -36.69 34.49
N SER A 100 15.54 -37.54 34.04
CA SER A 100 15.86 -38.89 33.57
C SER A 100 16.46 -38.87 32.16
N LEU A 101 17.25 -39.88 31.79
CA LEU A 101 17.86 -39.99 30.46
C LEU A 101 16.84 -39.89 29.29
N PRO A 102 15.67 -40.56 29.33
CA PRO A 102 14.66 -40.39 28.28
C PRO A 102 14.14 -38.95 28.16
N THR A 103 13.97 -38.26 29.29
CA THR A 103 13.58 -36.84 29.30
C THR A 103 14.65 -35.99 28.63
N LEU A 104 15.92 -36.22 28.98
CA LEU A 104 17.04 -35.48 28.43
C LEU A 104 17.16 -35.62 26.90
N LEU A 105 17.00 -36.86 26.39
CA LEU A 105 17.00 -37.11 24.95
C LEU A 105 15.82 -36.44 24.24
N LYS A 106 14.65 -36.40 24.88
CA LYS A 106 13.50 -35.68 24.32
C LYS A 106 13.79 -34.18 24.26
N THR A 107 14.26 -33.60 25.36
CA THR A 107 14.63 -32.18 25.43
C THR A 107 15.68 -31.82 24.37
N GLU A 108 16.69 -32.67 24.15
CA GLU A 108 17.68 -32.47 23.09
C GLU A 108 17.02 -32.41 21.69
N ASN A 109 16.13 -33.35 21.38
CA ASN A 109 15.44 -33.37 20.09
C ASN A 109 14.52 -32.15 19.89
N ASP A 110 13.83 -31.74 20.95
CA ASP A 110 12.96 -30.57 20.94
C ASP A 110 13.80 -29.30 20.67
N LEU A 111 14.93 -29.12 21.38
CA LEU A 111 15.84 -28.00 21.17
C LEU A 111 16.47 -28.00 19.77
N LEU A 112 16.87 -29.16 19.24
CA LEU A 112 17.39 -29.25 17.88
C LEU A 112 16.35 -28.84 16.83
N THR A 113 15.09 -29.16 17.08
CA THR A 113 13.98 -28.77 16.20
C THR A 113 13.74 -27.26 16.27
N GLU A 114 13.73 -26.71 17.48
CA GLU A 114 13.57 -25.28 17.73
C GLU A 114 14.71 -24.46 17.11
N ILE A 115 15.98 -24.89 17.26
CA ILE A 115 17.13 -24.23 16.63
C ILE A 115 16.97 -24.14 15.11
N ARG A 116 16.52 -25.22 14.47
CA ARG A 116 16.28 -25.24 13.02
C ARG A 116 15.13 -24.33 12.62
N GLN A 117 14.06 -24.32 13.41
CA GLN A 117 12.91 -23.45 13.18
C GLN A 117 13.32 -21.98 13.30
N LEU A 118 14.00 -21.60 14.37
CA LEU A 118 14.49 -20.24 14.60
C LEU A 118 15.46 -19.78 13.50
N ASP A 119 16.36 -20.65 13.02
CA ASP A 119 17.22 -20.27 11.89
C ASP A 119 16.41 -20.08 10.60
N SER A 120 15.40 -20.92 10.33
CA SER A 120 14.53 -20.73 9.18
C SER A 120 13.72 -19.43 9.24
N GLU A 121 13.24 -19.05 10.43
CA GLU A 121 12.52 -17.80 10.67
C GLU A 121 13.45 -16.59 10.50
N ARG A 122 14.66 -16.66 11.05
CA ARG A 122 15.70 -15.64 10.85
C ARG A 122 16.02 -15.47 9.36
N GLN A 123 16.22 -16.56 8.63
CA GLN A 123 16.49 -16.50 7.18
C GLN A 123 15.32 -15.89 6.41
N SER A 124 14.08 -16.28 6.73
CA SER A 124 12.86 -15.73 6.14
C SER A 124 12.74 -14.22 6.39
N LEU A 125 12.97 -13.77 7.63
CA LEU A 125 12.92 -12.36 7.99
C LEU A 125 13.96 -11.54 7.23
N VAL A 126 15.21 -12.04 7.19
CA VAL A 126 16.30 -11.41 6.45
C VAL A 126 15.97 -11.32 4.97
N TYR A 127 15.45 -12.40 4.37
CA TYR A 127 15.04 -12.42 2.97
C TYR A 127 13.94 -11.40 2.67
N ASN A 128 12.85 -11.41 3.45
CA ASN A 128 11.73 -10.50 3.26
C ASN A 128 12.19 -9.04 3.38
N HIS A 129 12.96 -8.72 4.42
CA HIS A 129 13.44 -7.36 4.62
C HIS A 129 14.38 -6.91 3.48
N HIS A 130 15.34 -7.75 3.06
CA HIS A 130 16.20 -7.39 1.93
C HIS A 130 15.42 -7.25 0.63
N HIS A 131 14.44 -8.13 0.38
CA HIS A 131 13.61 -8.04 -0.81
C HIS A 131 12.78 -6.75 -0.82
N GLU A 132 12.18 -6.38 0.30
CA GLU A 132 11.42 -5.14 0.45
C GLU A 132 12.31 -3.89 0.29
N LEU A 133 13.51 -3.89 0.87
CA LEU A 133 14.47 -2.78 0.72
C LEU A 133 14.89 -2.59 -0.74
N ILE A 134 15.14 -3.69 -1.45
CA ILE A 134 15.48 -3.65 -2.88
C ILE A 134 14.29 -3.10 -3.67
N ALA A 135 13.07 -3.62 -3.45
CA ALA A 135 11.87 -3.15 -4.14
C ALA A 135 11.57 -1.66 -3.86
N ALA A 136 11.79 -1.19 -2.63
CA ALA A 136 11.66 0.21 -2.27
C ALA A 136 12.74 1.06 -2.98
N SER A 137 13.99 0.59 -3.03
CA SER A 137 15.07 1.25 -3.75
C SER A 137 14.76 1.38 -5.25
N ASP A 138 14.25 0.32 -5.88
CA ASP A 138 13.83 0.33 -7.29
C ASP A 138 12.69 1.32 -7.53
N THR A 139 11.73 1.38 -6.60
CA THR A 139 10.63 2.34 -6.65
C THR A 139 11.15 3.78 -6.57
N ILE A 140 12.09 4.06 -5.66
CA ILE A 140 12.74 5.37 -5.53
C ILE A 140 13.50 5.73 -6.81
N ALA A 141 14.24 4.78 -7.40
CA ALA A 141 14.95 5.00 -8.66
C ALA A 141 13.97 5.35 -9.81
N ALA A 142 12.86 4.60 -9.92
CA ALA A 142 11.81 4.86 -10.91
C ALA A 142 11.07 6.18 -10.66
N MET A 143 10.89 6.60 -9.40
CA MET A 143 10.34 7.92 -9.06
C MET A 143 11.30 9.03 -9.45
N LYS A 144 12.60 8.87 -9.17
CA LYS A 144 13.63 9.83 -9.54
C LYS A 144 13.69 10.05 -11.05
N SER A 145 13.76 8.97 -11.84
CA SER A 145 13.78 9.07 -13.30
C SER A 145 12.53 9.77 -13.85
N ARG A 146 11.34 9.48 -13.30
CA ARG A 146 10.12 10.19 -13.69
C ARG A 146 10.15 11.68 -13.34
N ALA A 147 10.71 12.05 -12.19
CA ALA A 147 10.85 13.45 -11.79
C ALA A 147 11.83 14.20 -12.70
N GLU A 148 12.93 13.57 -13.11
CA GLU A 148 13.90 14.15 -14.06
C GLU A 148 13.26 14.38 -15.44
N ASN A 149 12.45 13.43 -15.93
CA ASN A 149 11.74 13.59 -17.21
C ASN A 149 10.66 14.69 -17.15
N LEU A 150 10.03 14.91 -15.99
CA LEU A 150 9.01 15.94 -15.83
C LEU A 150 9.57 17.35 -16.06
N ASP A 151 10.81 17.61 -15.66
CA ASP A 151 11.46 18.92 -15.87
C ASP A 151 11.62 19.23 -17.37
N ALA A 152 12.06 18.23 -18.15
CA ALA A 152 12.14 18.32 -19.60
C ALA A 152 10.76 18.54 -20.26
N ASP A 153 9.71 17.87 -19.77
CA ASP A 153 8.34 18.07 -20.25
C ASP A 153 7.83 19.49 -19.93
N LEU A 154 8.17 20.06 -18.78
CA LEU A 154 7.82 21.44 -18.41
C LEU A 154 8.54 22.48 -19.27
N ASP A 155 9.80 22.24 -19.61
CA ASP A 155 10.55 23.09 -20.53
C ASP A 155 9.94 23.08 -21.93
N LEU A 156 9.54 21.91 -22.43
CA LEU A 156 8.83 21.78 -23.71
C LEU A 156 7.49 22.53 -23.68
N LEU A 157 6.72 22.39 -22.60
CA LEU A 157 5.45 23.09 -22.41
C LEU A 157 5.65 24.62 -22.40
N ARG A 158 6.69 25.11 -21.73
CA ARG A 158 7.04 26.54 -21.69
C ARG A 158 7.41 27.07 -23.07
N ALA A 159 8.16 26.31 -23.85
CA ALA A 159 8.50 26.66 -25.23
C ALA A 159 7.23 26.75 -26.10
N ALA A 160 6.33 25.78 -26.00
CA ALA A 160 5.06 25.78 -26.72
C ALA A 160 4.18 27.00 -26.37
N PHE A 161 4.04 27.34 -25.09
CA PHE A 161 3.30 28.54 -24.67
C PHE A 161 3.94 29.84 -25.16
N SER A 162 5.27 29.90 -25.21
CA SER A 162 5.99 31.08 -25.73
C SER A 162 5.70 31.26 -27.22
N GLU A 163 5.66 30.17 -27.99
CA GLU A 163 5.33 30.21 -29.42
C GLU A 163 3.85 30.59 -29.65
N ILE A 164 2.92 30.06 -28.84
CA ILE A 164 1.51 30.46 -28.88
C ILE A 164 1.36 31.96 -28.59
N SER A 165 2.05 32.49 -27.57
CA SER A 165 2.05 33.93 -27.27
C SER A 165 2.60 34.75 -28.43
N ARG A 166 3.71 34.32 -29.05
CA ARG A 166 4.29 34.99 -30.21
C ARG A 166 3.33 35.02 -31.39
N LEU A 167 2.73 33.88 -31.74
CA LEU A 167 1.74 33.77 -32.82
C LEU A 167 0.50 34.61 -32.53
N SER A 168 0.00 34.61 -31.29
CA SER A 168 -1.13 35.45 -30.86
C SER A 168 -0.82 36.94 -31.00
N ALA A 169 0.39 37.37 -30.64
CA ALA A 169 0.82 38.76 -30.80
C ALA A 169 0.90 39.16 -32.28
N VAL A 170 1.38 38.30 -33.16
CA VAL A 170 1.39 38.54 -34.62
C VAL A 170 -0.04 38.73 -35.14
N ILE A 171 -0.98 37.85 -34.76
CA ILE A 171 -2.39 37.96 -35.18
C ILE A 171 -3.06 39.22 -34.60
N ALA A 172 -2.73 39.61 -33.37
CA ALA A 172 -3.24 40.83 -32.75
C ALA A 172 -2.78 42.11 -33.48
N VAL A 173 -1.57 42.11 -34.05
CA VAL A 173 -1.03 43.24 -34.83
C VAL A 173 -1.65 43.33 -36.23
N GLU A 174 -2.18 42.23 -36.78
CA GLU A 174 -2.93 42.22 -38.05
C GLU A 174 -4.39 42.71 -37.88
N SER A 175 -4.93 42.66 -36.65
CA SER A 175 -6.29 43.05 -36.28
C SER A 175 -6.53 44.46 -35.66
N PRO A 176 -5.78 45.55 -35.97
CA PRO A 176 -6.17 46.92 -35.56
C PRO A 176 -7.12 47.72 -36.49
N ILE A 177 -7.66 47.19 -37.59
CA ILE A 177 -8.26 48.04 -38.66
C ILE A 177 -9.79 47.91 -38.82
N GLU A 178 -10.61 47.91 -37.75
CA GLU A 178 -12.07 48.17 -37.90
C GLU A 178 -12.73 48.94 -36.74
N GLN A 179 -12.03 49.92 -36.15
CA GLN A 179 -12.66 50.90 -35.25
C GLN A 179 -12.29 52.34 -35.63
N ARG A 180 -12.68 52.77 -36.83
CA ARG A 180 -12.64 54.20 -37.21
C ARG A 180 -13.74 54.58 -38.22
N SER A 181 -15.00 54.29 -37.91
CA SER A 181 -16.15 54.82 -38.67
C SER A 181 -17.44 54.85 -37.84
N SER A 182 -17.50 55.76 -36.86
CA SER A 182 -18.78 56.29 -36.37
C SER A 182 -18.58 57.74 -35.93
N GLN A 183 -18.61 58.63 -36.93
CA GLN A 183 -18.64 60.07 -36.75
C GLN A 183 -20.06 60.49 -36.31
N PRO A 184 -20.24 61.28 -35.23
CA PRO A 184 -21.56 61.80 -34.88
C PRO A 184 -21.83 63.05 -35.72
N ALA A 185 -22.91 63.04 -36.50
CA ALA A 185 -23.38 64.20 -37.24
C ALA A 185 -23.97 65.23 -36.26
N ALA A 186 -23.46 66.47 -36.33
CA ALA A 186 -23.95 67.61 -35.55
C ALA A 186 -25.29 68.14 -36.11
N PRO A 187 -26.16 68.74 -35.26
CA PRO A 187 -27.44 69.29 -35.70
C PRO A 187 -27.29 70.70 -36.29
N THR A 188 -27.96 70.96 -37.42
CA THR A 188 -28.08 72.28 -38.06
C THR A 188 -29.14 73.16 -37.37
N PRO A 189 -28.84 74.43 -37.03
CA PRO A 189 -29.84 75.43 -36.64
C PRO A 189 -29.91 76.61 -37.64
N PRO A 190 -30.75 77.62 -37.35
CA PRO A 190 -32.19 77.70 -37.60
C PRO A 190 -32.56 78.16 -39.03
#